data_AF-A0A955BDF3-F1
#
_entry.id   AF-A0A955BDF3-F1
#
_cell.length_a   1.000
_cell.length_b   1.000
_cell.length_c   1.000
_cell.angle_alpha   90.00
_cell.angle_beta   90.00
_cell.angle_gamma   90.00
#
_symmetry.space_group_name_H-M   'P 1'
#
loop_
_entity.id
_entity.type
_entity.pdbx_description
1 polymer ?
#
loop_
_entity_poly.entity_id
_entity_poly.type
_entity_poly.pdbx_seq_one_letter_code
_entity_poly.pdbx_strand_id
1 'polypeptide(L)'
;RVGHNWRMPNVAGKRAVRHIVYDTNFWKTFVHARLAVPMGDRGCLSLFGESPDQHRLFAEHLSAEYRVKTEGRGRTVDEWKMRPERGDNHWFDGLVGCAVAASMQGAVLAGAGGAGQPAKRERVSFADLQRSRRQ
;
A
#
# COMPACT_ATOMS: atom_id res chain seq x y z
N ARG A 1 -8.95 9.86 6.44
CA ARG A 1 -8.62 8.52 6.99
C ARG A 1 -7.12 8.31 6.81
N VAL A 2 -6.46 7.57 7.71
CA VAL A 2 -5.05 7.20 7.59
C VAL A 2 -4.95 5.70 7.85
N GLY A 3 -4.03 5.03 7.17
CA GLY A 3 -3.72 3.62 7.37
C GLY A 3 -2.23 3.34 7.11
N HIS A 4 -1.90 2.11 6.76
CA HIS A 4 -0.52 1.65 6.60
C HIS A 4 0.16 2.35 5.41
N ASN A 5 0.95 3.39 5.67
CA ASN A 5 1.65 4.18 4.63
C ASN A 5 0.71 4.73 3.52
N TRP A 6 -0.56 4.96 3.86
CA TRP A 6 -1.52 5.63 2.99
C TRP A 6 -2.44 6.54 3.80
N ARG A 7 -2.97 7.58 3.14
CA ARG A 7 -3.98 8.47 3.71
C ARG A 7 -4.99 8.90 2.65
N MET A 8 -6.18 9.21 3.13
CA MET A 8 -7.27 9.80 2.37
C MET A 8 -7.54 11.19 2.93
N PRO A 9 -7.17 12.26 2.20
CA PRO A 9 -7.42 13.63 2.61
C PRO A 9 -8.92 13.93 2.77
N ASN A 10 -9.24 14.92 3.60
CA ASN A 10 -10.61 15.44 3.64
C ASN A 10 -10.81 16.38 2.44
N VAL A 11 -11.79 16.06 1.60
CA VAL A 11 -12.17 16.86 0.43
C VAL A 11 -13.49 17.61 0.65
N ALA A 12 -14.08 17.53 1.84
CA ALA A 12 -15.31 18.27 2.17
C ALA A 12 -15.09 19.79 1.99
N GLY A 13 -16.03 20.45 1.29
CA GLY A 13 -15.96 21.88 0.99
C GLY A 13 -14.96 22.27 -0.11
N LYS A 14 -14.28 21.31 -0.75
CA LYS A 14 -13.36 21.55 -1.88
C LYS A 14 -13.93 20.98 -3.17
N ARG A 15 -13.69 21.63 -4.32
CA ARG A 15 -13.94 21.06 -5.65
C ARG A 15 -12.86 20.02 -6.00
N ALA A 16 -12.77 18.95 -5.22
CA ALA A 16 -11.77 17.90 -5.40
C ALA A 16 -12.41 16.51 -5.30
N VAL A 17 -12.00 15.60 -6.19
CA VAL A 17 -12.43 14.21 -6.16
C VAL A 17 -11.77 13.51 -4.98
N ARG A 18 -12.50 12.59 -4.35
CA ARG A 18 -11.98 11.73 -3.29
C ARG A 18 -10.87 10.84 -3.85
N HIS A 19 -9.68 10.95 -3.29
CA HIS A 19 -8.50 10.20 -3.72
C HIS A 19 -7.71 9.69 -2.51
N ILE A 20 -6.77 8.80 -2.79
CA ILE A 20 -5.83 8.25 -1.82
C ILE A 20 -4.44 8.73 -2.20
N VAL A 21 -3.66 9.07 -1.19
CA VAL A 21 -2.22 9.35 -1.32
C VAL A 21 -1.50 8.31 -0.49
N TYR A 22 -0.52 7.63 -1.07
CA TYR A 22 0.27 6.61 -0.41
C TYR A 22 1.76 6.79 -0.69
N ASP A 23 2.60 6.18 0.15
CA ASP A 23 4.05 6.17 -0.04
C ASP A 23 4.43 5.10 -1.06
N THR A 24 4.69 5.53 -2.30
CA THR A 24 5.02 4.63 -3.41
C THR A 24 6.28 3.81 -3.15
N ASN A 25 7.32 4.42 -2.58
CA ASN A 25 8.60 3.73 -2.31
C ASN A 25 8.41 2.61 -1.27
N PHE A 26 7.66 2.91 -0.20
CA PHE A 26 7.31 1.90 0.78
C PHE A 26 6.54 0.73 0.15
N TRP A 27 5.49 1.03 -0.63
CA TRP A 27 4.61 -0.02 -1.17
C TRP A 27 5.25 -0.86 -2.26
N LYS A 28 6.11 -0.27 -3.11
CA LYS A 28 6.94 -1.01 -4.07
C LYS A 28 7.89 -1.98 -3.37
N THR A 29 8.55 -1.49 -2.33
CA THR A 29 9.43 -2.31 -1.49
C THR A 29 8.67 -3.41 -0.76
N PHE A 30 7.48 -3.10 -0.24
CA PHE A 30 6.60 -4.06 0.41
C PHE A 30 6.26 -5.22 -0.52
N VAL A 31 5.80 -4.93 -1.74
CA VAL A 31 5.45 -5.93 -2.76
C VAL A 31 6.66 -6.78 -3.14
N HIS A 32 7.81 -6.17 -3.43
CA HIS A 32 9.03 -6.90 -3.76
C HIS A 32 9.49 -7.81 -2.62
N ALA A 33 9.36 -7.37 -1.37
CA ALA A 33 9.68 -8.21 -0.23
C ALA A 33 8.77 -9.45 -0.15
N ARG A 34 7.53 -9.40 -0.65
CA ARG A 34 6.62 -10.56 -0.68
C ARG A 34 6.94 -11.52 -1.82
N LEU A 35 7.32 -10.98 -2.99
CA LEU A 35 7.80 -11.77 -4.12
C LEU A 35 9.11 -12.50 -3.79
N ALA A 36 9.94 -11.92 -2.93
CA ALA A 36 11.20 -12.52 -2.48
C ALA A 36 11.04 -13.57 -1.38
N VAL A 37 9.84 -13.74 -0.80
CA VAL A 37 9.61 -14.79 0.20
C VAL A 37 9.45 -16.14 -0.49
N PRO A 38 10.14 -17.20 -0.01
CA PRO A 38 10.04 -18.53 -0.58
C PRO A 38 8.60 -19.02 -0.72
N MET A 39 8.35 -19.81 -1.76
CA MET A 39 7.04 -20.43 -1.99
C MET A 39 6.65 -21.30 -0.79
N GLY A 40 5.45 -21.06 -0.25
CA GLY A 40 4.92 -21.76 0.91
C GLY A 40 5.15 -21.05 2.26
N ASP A 41 6.05 -20.06 2.31
CA ASP A 41 6.30 -19.30 3.53
C ASP A 41 5.26 -18.19 3.75
N ARG A 42 5.10 -17.79 5.03
CA ARG A 42 4.13 -16.76 5.42
C ARG A 42 4.45 -15.42 4.77
N GLY A 43 3.43 -14.82 4.16
CA GLY A 43 3.56 -13.54 3.47
C GLY A 43 4.22 -13.63 2.10
N CYS A 44 4.34 -14.82 1.52
CA CYS A 44 4.68 -15.00 0.11
C CYS A 44 3.63 -14.36 -0.80
N LEU A 45 4.10 -13.70 -1.86
CA LEU A 45 3.28 -13.35 -3.02
C LEU A 45 3.76 -14.21 -4.20
N SER A 46 2.89 -15.08 -4.69
CA SER A 46 3.19 -16.02 -5.78
C SER A 46 2.38 -15.71 -7.04
N LEU A 47 2.90 -16.13 -8.19
CA LEU A 47 2.19 -16.07 -9.47
C LEU A 47 1.39 -17.35 -9.69
N PHE A 48 0.21 -17.23 -10.29
CA PHE A 48 -0.64 -18.36 -10.68
C PHE A 48 -0.53 -18.63 -12.19
N GLY A 49 -1.01 -19.79 -12.62
CA GLY A 49 -0.99 -20.21 -14.03
C GLY A 49 0.33 -20.88 -14.44
N GLU A 50 0.37 -21.41 -15.65
CA GLU A 50 1.48 -22.25 -16.16
C GLU A 50 2.18 -21.66 -17.39
N SER A 51 1.69 -20.54 -17.93
CA SER A 51 2.24 -19.92 -19.16
C SER A 51 3.55 -19.17 -18.86
N PRO A 52 4.71 -19.64 -19.36
CA PRO A 52 5.98 -18.99 -19.07
C PRO A 52 6.09 -17.60 -19.70
N ASP A 53 5.48 -17.39 -20.87
CA ASP A 53 5.55 -16.09 -21.56
C ASP A 53 4.74 -15.01 -20.82
N GLN A 54 3.59 -15.37 -20.23
CA GLN A 54 2.83 -14.45 -19.38
C GLN A 54 3.60 -14.09 -18.12
N HIS A 55 4.25 -15.08 -17.48
CA HIS A 55 5.08 -14.83 -16.30
C HIS A 55 6.32 -13.99 -16.64
N ARG A 56 6.93 -14.21 -17.82
CA ARG A 56 8.06 -13.40 -18.29
C ARG A 56 7.64 -11.95 -18.49
N LEU A 57 6.57 -11.70 -19.25
CA LEU A 57 6.06 -10.35 -19.47
C LEU A 57 5.73 -9.66 -18.14
N PHE A 58 5.10 -10.39 -17.22
CA PHE A 58 4.84 -9.84 -15.88
C PHE A 58 6.11 -9.46 -15.13
N ALA A 59 7.12 -10.33 -15.13
CA ALA A 59 8.41 -10.05 -14.50
C ALA A 59 9.15 -8.88 -15.16
N GLU A 60 9.03 -8.69 -16.47
CA GLU A 60 9.60 -7.55 -17.20
C GLU A 60 9.01 -6.22 -16.70
N HIS A 61 7.68 -6.16 -16.54
CA HIS A 61 7.02 -4.96 -16.02
C HIS A 61 7.38 -4.69 -14.54
N LEU A 62 7.46 -5.73 -13.71
CA LEU A 62 7.85 -5.61 -12.30
C LEU A 62 9.33 -5.22 -12.12
N SER A 63 10.19 -5.54 -13.08
CA SER A 63 11.61 -5.21 -13.07
C SER A 63 11.97 -4.00 -13.95
N ALA A 64 10.98 -3.30 -14.52
CA ALA A 64 11.16 -2.06 -15.27
C ALA A 64 11.68 -0.90 -14.40
N GLU A 65 11.58 -1.03 -13.08
CA GLU A 65 12.19 -0.12 -12.12
C GLU A 65 13.30 -0.81 -11.33
N TYR A 66 14.18 -0.01 -10.75
CA TYR A 66 15.19 -0.46 -9.81
C TYR A 66 15.15 0.40 -8.56
N ARG A 67 15.51 -0.22 -7.42
CA ARG A 67 15.60 0.47 -6.14
C ARG A 67 17.03 0.88 -5.85
N VAL A 68 17.19 2.09 -5.32
CA VAL A 68 18.43 2.62 -4.77
C VAL A 68 18.21 2.90 -3.30
N LYS A 69 19.07 2.36 -2.43
CA LYS A 69 19.05 2.71 -1.01
C LYS A 69 19.51 4.15 -0.85
N THR A 70 18.63 5.00 -0.35
CA THR A 70 18.92 6.40 -0.10
C THR A 70 18.73 6.67 1.38
N GLU A 71 19.72 7.30 2.00
CA GLU A 71 19.67 7.71 3.41
C GLU A 71 19.50 9.22 3.50
N GLY A 72 18.52 9.67 4.30
CA GLY A 72 18.26 11.08 4.47
C GLY A 72 17.47 11.38 5.73
N ARG A 73 17.89 12.41 6.47
CA ARG A 73 17.21 12.90 7.69
C ARG A 73 16.92 11.77 8.70
N GLY A 74 17.89 10.88 8.89
CA GLY A 74 17.81 9.78 9.85
C GLY A 74 16.91 8.59 9.44
N ARG A 75 16.52 8.48 8.16
CA ARG A 75 15.79 7.33 7.64
C ARG A 75 16.44 6.80 6.37
N THR A 76 16.51 5.48 6.25
CA THR A 76 16.91 4.77 5.02
C THR A 76 15.65 4.34 4.29
N VAL A 77 15.55 4.68 3.01
CA VAL A 77 14.41 4.35 2.14
C VAL A 77 14.93 3.76 0.84
N ASP A 78 14.25 2.75 0.34
CA ASP A 78 14.47 2.25 -1.02
C ASP A 78 13.74 3.18 -2.00
N GLU A 79 14.49 4.04 -2.72
CA GLU A 79 13.96 4.93 -3.75
C GLU A 79 13.85 4.19 -5.09
N TRP A 80 12.65 4.15 -5.66
CA TRP A 80 12.38 3.45 -6.91
C TRP A 80 12.51 4.38 -8.12
N LYS A 81 13.28 3.96 -9.11
CA LYS A 81 13.59 4.72 -10.32
C LYS A 81 13.30 3.89 -11.56
N MET A 82 12.73 4.53 -12.58
CA MET A 82 12.52 3.92 -13.90
C MET A 82 13.87 3.61 -14.55
N ARG A 83 13.96 2.45 -15.19
CA ARG A 83 15.10 2.10 -16.03
C ARG A 83 15.01 2.83 -17.37
N PRO A 84 16.09 3.46 -17.86
CA PRO A 84 16.08 4.08 -19.19
C PRO A 84 15.71 3.11 -20.32
N GLU A 85 16.10 1.84 -20.19
CA GLU A 85 15.92 0.80 -21.19
C GLU A 85 14.55 0.08 -21.13
N ARG A 86 13.73 0.35 -20.10
CA ARG A 86 12.41 -0.29 -19.90
C ARG A 86 11.42 0.73 -19.36
N GLY A 87 10.40 1.07 -20.14
CA GLY A 87 9.38 2.05 -19.75
C GLY A 87 8.09 1.47 -19.19
N ASP A 88 7.82 0.19 -19.45
CA ASP A 88 6.51 -0.40 -19.16
C ASP A 88 6.39 -0.91 -17.73
N ASN A 89 6.05 -0.03 -16.79
CA ASN A 89 5.88 -0.39 -15.37
C ASN A 89 4.39 -0.53 -14.96
N HIS A 90 3.45 -0.38 -15.88
CA HIS A 90 2.01 -0.27 -15.60
C HIS A 90 1.47 -1.40 -14.71
N TRP A 91 1.93 -2.63 -14.92
CA TRP A 91 1.49 -3.78 -14.12
C TRP A 91 2.08 -3.78 -12.71
N PHE A 92 3.29 -3.22 -12.55
CA PHE A 92 3.87 -3.03 -11.23
C PHE A 92 3.08 -2.00 -10.42
N ASP A 93 2.78 -0.84 -11.03
CA ASP A 93 1.95 0.19 -10.40
C ASP A 93 0.53 -0.33 -10.10
N GLY A 94 -0.04 -1.16 -11.00
CA GLY A 94 -1.31 -1.84 -10.78
C GLY A 94 -1.27 -2.77 -9.56
N LEU A 95 -0.26 -3.64 -9.47
CA LEU A 95 -0.06 -4.56 -8.34
C LEU A 95 0.11 -3.82 -7.01
N VAL A 96 0.92 -2.75 -7.02
CA VAL A 96 1.12 -1.86 -5.87
C VAL A 96 -0.21 -1.22 -5.45
N GLY A 97 -0.98 -0.71 -6.41
CA GLY A 97 -2.30 -0.16 -6.16
C GLY A 97 -3.27 -1.18 -5.54
N CYS A 98 -3.25 -2.44 -6.01
CA CYS A 98 -4.02 -3.53 -5.42
C CYS A 98 -3.62 -3.80 -3.96
N ALA A 99 -2.32 -3.80 -3.65
CA ALA A 99 -1.82 -4.00 -2.29
C ALA A 99 -2.26 -2.87 -1.34
N VAL A 100 -2.18 -1.61 -1.80
CA VAL A 100 -2.70 -0.44 -1.07
C VAL A 100 -4.20 -0.57 -0.83
N ALA A 101 -4.96 -0.94 -1.86
CA ALA A 101 -6.41 -1.10 -1.78
C ALA A 101 -6.80 -2.22 -0.79
N ALA A 102 -6.09 -3.34 -0.80
CA ALA A 102 -6.29 -4.42 0.16
C ALA A 102 -6.08 -3.94 1.60
N SER A 103 -5.00 -3.19 1.86
CA SER A 103 -4.76 -2.58 3.18
C SER A 103 -5.86 -1.60 3.59
N MET A 104 -6.41 -0.82 2.65
CA MET A 104 -7.53 0.06 2.94
C MET A 104 -8.80 -0.66 3.36
N GLN A 105 -9.01 -1.88 2.85
CA GLN A 105 -10.11 -2.77 3.25
C GLN A 105 -9.82 -3.52 4.56
N GLY A 106 -8.63 -3.33 5.16
CA GLY A 106 -8.23 -3.96 6.41
C GLY A 106 -7.56 -5.32 6.23
N ALA A 107 -7.15 -5.68 5.01
CA ALA A 107 -6.30 -6.85 4.81
C ALA A 107 -4.93 -6.62 5.47
N VAL A 108 -4.49 -7.58 6.26
CA VAL A 108 -3.22 -7.56 6.99
C VAL A 108 -2.47 -8.87 6.72
N LEU A 109 -1.14 -8.81 6.70
CA LEU A 109 -0.33 -10.02 6.62
C LEU A 109 -0.43 -10.82 7.92
N ALA A 110 -0.59 -12.13 7.81
CA ALA A 110 -0.60 -13.02 8.96
C ALA A 110 0.74 -12.92 9.72
N GLY A 111 0.70 -12.50 10.98
CA GLY A 111 1.89 -12.29 11.83
C GLY A 111 2.47 -10.88 11.81
N ALA A 112 2.08 -10.03 10.85
CA ALA A 112 2.24 -8.59 10.99
C ALA A 112 1.18 -8.13 11.98
N GLY A 113 1.51 -8.09 13.27
CA GLY A 113 0.61 -7.63 14.34
C GLY A 113 -0.10 -6.36 13.89
N GLY A 114 -1.36 -6.52 13.47
CA GLY A 114 -2.11 -5.41 12.91
C GLY A 114 -2.23 -4.36 13.99
N ALA A 115 -1.89 -3.11 13.66
CA ALA A 115 -2.43 -1.98 14.41
C ALA A 115 -3.93 -2.24 14.52
N GLY A 116 -4.39 -2.46 15.76
CA GLY A 116 -5.73 -2.97 16.05
C GLY A 116 -6.78 -2.25 15.22
N GLN A 117 -7.81 -2.99 14.80
CA GLN A 117 -8.96 -2.40 14.10
C GLN A 117 -9.29 -1.05 14.76
N PRO A 118 -9.35 0.06 14.00
CA PRO A 118 -9.63 1.35 14.61
C PRO A 118 -10.92 1.20 15.39
N ALA A 119 -10.85 1.43 16.71
CA ALA A 119 -11.97 1.26 17.61
C ALA A 119 -13.20 1.87 16.96
N LYS A 120 -14.25 1.06 16.79
CA LYS A 120 -15.49 1.47 16.13
C LYS A 120 -15.98 2.71 16.87
N ARG A 121 -15.77 3.90 16.31
CA ARG A 121 -16.23 5.15 16.92
C ARG A 121 -17.74 5.02 17.08
N GLU A 122 -18.19 4.87 18.31
CA GLU A 122 -19.61 4.89 18.61
C GLU A 122 -20.18 6.21 18.08
N ARG A 123 -21.28 6.11 17.34
CA ARG A 123 -22.00 7.28 16.87
C ARG A 123 -22.66 7.91 18.09
N VAL A 124 -22.02 8.93 18.65
CA VAL A 124 -22.59 9.70 19.75
C VAL A 124 -23.65 10.64 19.16
N SER A 125 -24.86 10.59 19.72
CA SER A 125 -25.95 11.50 19.34
C SER A 125 -25.62 12.93 19.72
N PHE A 126 -26.12 13.91 18.97
CA PHE A 126 -26.00 15.33 19.32
C PHE A 126 -26.57 15.64 20.71
N ALA A 127 -27.61 14.91 21.12
CA ALA A 127 -28.20 15.02 22.46
C ALA A 127 -27.23 14.56 23.57
N ASP A 128 -26.45 13.50 23.32
CA ASP A 128 -25.47 12.99 24.28
C ASP A 128 -24.26 13.92 24.42
N LEU A 129 -23.84 14.54 23.30
CA LEU A 129 -22.82 15.59 23.29
C LEU A 129 -23.25 16.86 24.04
N GLN A 130 -24.54 17.20 24.03
CA GLN A 130 -25.05 18.33 24.81
C GLN A 130 -25.17 18.02 26.31
N ARG A 131 -25.50 16.78 26.69
CA ARG A 131 -25.55 16.36 28.10
C ARG A 131 -24.18 16.36 28.75
N SER A 132 -23.15 15.87 28.06
CA SER A 132 -21.79 15.82 28.60
C SER A 132 -21.15 17.18 28.80
N ARG A 133 -21.57 18.22 28.07
CA ARG A 133 -21.07 19.61 28.24
C ARG A 133 -21.75 20.38 29.38
N ARG A 134 -22.81 19.84 29.98
CA ARG A 134 -23.58 20.47 31.07
C ARG A 134 -23.25 19.92 32.46
N GLN A 135 -22.43 18.87 32.54
CA GLN A 135 -21.76 18.42 33.76
C GLN A 135 -20.39 19.09 33.83
#